data_AF-A0A1R4HA38-F1
#
_entry.id   AF-A0A1R4HA38-F1
#
_cell.length_a   1.000
_cell.length_b   1.000
_cell.length_c   1.000
_cell.angle_alpha   90.00
_cell.angle_beta   90.00
_cell.angle_gamma   90.00
#
_symmetry.space_group_name_H-M   'P 1'
#
loop_
_entity.id
_entity.type
_entity.pdbx_description
1 polymer ?
#
loop_
_entity_poly.entity_id
_entity_poly.type
_entity_poly.pdbx_seq_one_letter_code
_entity_poly.pdbx_strand_id
1 'polypeptide(L)' 'MRELVRRSVTLVQDIAAGEHITQQHVALMRPGNGIAPKALATVIGKRVLHDLKGGVTLQWSDVE' A
#
# COMPACT_ATOMS: atom_id res chain seq x y z
N MET A 1 -9.67 12.59 22.73
CA MET A 1 -9.72 12.52 21.26
C MET A 1 -8.51 11.74 20.75
N ARG A 2 -8.57 10.40 20.61
CA ARG A 2 -7.53 9.69 19.85
C ARG A 2 -7.86 9.90 18.39
N GLU A 3 -7.58 11.09 17.87
CA GLU A 3 -7.62 11.33 16.44
C GLU A 3 -6.63 10.37 15.82
N LEU A 4 -7.18 9.24 15.36
CA LEU A 4 -6.47 8.21 14.63
C LEU A 4 -5.60 8.95 13.62
N VAL A 5 -4.29 8.88 13.82
CA VAL A 5 -3.34 9.14 12.76
C VAL A 5 -3.51 7.97 11.80
N ARG A 6 -4.59 8.00 11.00
CA ARG A 6 -4.90 7.01 9.98
C ARG A 6 -3.81 7.21 8.94
N ARG A 7 -2.72 6.47 9.07
CA ARG A 7 -1.74 6.27 7.99
C ARG A 7 -2.19 5.04 7.24
N SER A 8 -2.09 5.07 5.92
CA SER A 8 -2.30 3.89 5.09
C SER A 8 -1.05 3.58 4.29
N VAL A 9 -0.91 2.31 3.95
CA VAL A 9 0.12 1.84 3.05
C VAL A 9 -0.15 2.46 1.69
N THR A 10 0.81 3.23 1.20
CA THR A 10 0.74 3.98 -0.05
C THR A 10 1.95 3.62 -0.87
N LEU A 11 1.77 3.37 -2.16
CA LEU A 11 2.88 3.17 -3.07
C LEU A 11 3.68 4.46 -3.18
N VAL A 12 5.00 4.37 -3.16
CA VAL A 12 5.93 5.48 -3.39
C VAL A 12 6.67 5.34 -4.72
N GLN A 13 6.54 4.19 -5.35
CA GLN A 13 7.14 3.86 -6.65
C GLN A 13 6.07 3.21 -7.51
N ASP A 14 6.24 3.29 -8.82
CA ASP A 14 5.37 2.60 -9.77
C ASP A 14 5.65 1.09 -9.72
N ILE A 15 4.61 0.29 -9.81
CA ILE A 15 4.68 -1.17 -9.81
C ILE A 15 3.77 -1.71 -10.92
N ALA A 16 4.32 -2.61 -11.73
CA ALA A 16 3.59 -3.17 -12.86
C ALA A 16 2.66 -4.30 -12.43
N ALA A 17 1.59 -4.53 -13.18
CA ALA A 17 0.70 -5.67 -12.96
C ALA A 17 1.51 -6.98 -12.89
N GLY A 18 1.31 -7.75 -11.83
CA GLY A 18 2.07 -8.97 -11.60
C GLY A 18 3.45 -8.78 -10.98
N GLU A 19 3.82 -7.61 -10.48
CA GLU A 19 5.05 -7.45 -9.67
C GLU A 19 4.78 -7.64 -8.18
N HIS A 20 5.84 -7.94 -7.41
CA HIS A 20 5.75 -8.13 -5.96
C HIS A 20 5.97 -6.81 -5.20
N ILE A 21 5.13 -6.55 -4.22
CA ILE A 21 5.29 -5.40 -3.34
C ILE A 21 6.44 -5.66 -2.38
N THR A 22 7.40 -4.73 -2.32
CA THR A 22 8.51 -4.76 -1.39
C THR A 22 8.42 -3.57 -0.43
N GLN A 23 9.23 -3.56 0.62
CA GLN A 23 9.32 -2.42 1.54
C GLN A 23 9.73 -1.11 0.86
N GLN A 24 10.43 -1.17 -0.27
CA GLN A 24 10.85 0.04 -1.01
C GLN A 24 9.72 0.63 -1.84
N HIS A 25 8.78 -0.22 -2.28
CA HIS A 25 7.63 0.21 -3.07
C HIS A 25 6.58 0.93 -2.23
N VAL A 26 6.58 0.78 -0.89
CA VAL A 26 5.51 1.28 -0.01
C VAL A 26 6.00 2.17 1.11
N ALA A 27 5.19 3.17 1.46
CA ALA A 27 5.36 4.01 2.62
C ALA A 27 4.05 4.27 3.34
N LEU A 28 4.14 4.68 4.61
CA LEU A 28 2.98 5.04 5.42
C LEU A 28 2.65 6.52 5.22
N MET A 29 1.71 6.82 4.32
CA MET A 29 1.25 8.18 4.06
C MET A 29 -0.19 8.42 4.54
N ARG A 30 -0.58 9.69 4.56
CA ARG A 30 -1.96 10.15 4.80
C ARG A 30 -2.59 10.46 3.43
N PRO A 31 -3.91 10.34 3.25
CA PRO A 31 -4.94 9.96 4.24
C PRO A 31 -4.95 8.45 4.54
N GLY A 32 -5.46 8.05 5.70
CA GLY A 32 -5.53 6.64 6.09
C GLY A 32 -6.83 5.97 5.73
N ASN A 33 -7.14 5.95 4.44
CA ASN A 33 -8.36 5.36 3.87
C ASN A 33 -8.11 4.01 3.18
N GLY A 34 -6.86 3.57 3.04
CA GLY A 34 -6.49 2.27 2.48
C GLY A 34 -5.95 1.31 3.53
N ILE A 35 -5.05 0.42 3.11
CA ILE A 35 -4.53 -0.65 3.97
C ILE A 35 -3.86 -0.07 5.23
N ALA A 36 -4.23 -0.60 6.39
CA ALA A 36 -3.71 -0.15 7.67
C ALA A 36 -2.21 -0.51 7.85
N PRO A 37 -1.42 0.26 8.62
CA PRO A 37 0.01 0.02 8.81
C PRO A 37 0.31 -1.35 9.42
N LYS A 38 -0.62 -1.86 10.25
CA LYS A 38 -0.54 -3.19 10.87
C LYS A 38 -0.51 -4.33 9.84
N ALA A 39 -1.08 -4.11 8.66
CA ALA A 39 -1.14 -5.10 7.59
C ALA A 39 -0.03 -4.92 6.55
N LEU A 40 0.86 -3.94 6.73
CA LEU A 40 2.01 -3.71 5.83
C LEU A 40 2.84 -4.98 5.63
N ALA A 41 3.15 -5.69 6.71
CA ALA A 41 3.88 -6.95 6.65
C ALA A 41 3.16 -8.04 5.85
N THR A 42 1.82 -8.01 5.80
CA THR A 42 1.00 -8.93 5.00
C THR A 42 0.97 -8.54 3.52
N VAL A 43 1.12 -7.24 3.21
CA VAL A 43 1.16 -6.73 1.82
C VAL A 43 2.53 -6.92 1.20
N ILE A 44 3.61 -6.82 1.98
CA ILE A 44 4.95 -7.11 1.50
C ILE A 44 5.03 -8.58 1.06
N GLY A 45 5.44 -8.79 -0.19
CA GLY A 45 5.46 -10.10 -0.83
C GLY A 45 4.18 -10.44 -1.60
N LYS A 46 3.10 -9.65 -1.48
CA LYS A 46 1.91 -9.80 -2.34
C LYS A 46 2.18 -9.32 -3.75
N ARG A 47 1.42 -9.86 -4.68
CA ARG A 47 1.47 -9.51 -6.09
C ARG A 47 0.39 -8.49 -6.40
N VAL A 48 0.72 -7.45 -7.17
CA VAL A 48 -0.29 -6.48 -7.62
C VAL A 48 -1.11 -7.04 -8.78
N LEU A 49 -2.42 -6.80 -8.76
CA LEU A 49 -3.35 -7.29 -9.76
C LEU A 49 -3.35 -6.44 -11.04
N HIS A 50 -2.90 -5.19 -10.96
CA HIS A 50 -2.82 -4.25 -12.08
C HIS A 50 -1.67 -3.24 -11.88
N ASP A 51 -1.38 -2.44 -12.92
CA ASP A 51 -0.35 -1.41 -12.87
C ASP A 51 -0.77 -0.30 -11.89
N LEU A 52 0.06 -0.04 -10.88
CA LEU A 52 -0.17 1.00 -9.89
C LEU A 52 0.93 2.03 -9.96
N LYS A 53 0.55 3.30 -9.88
CA LYS A 53 1.51 4.41 -9.88
C LYS A 53 1.96 4.78 -8.47
N GLY A 54 3.16 5.36 -8.40
CA GLY A 54 3.65 5.98 -7.17
C GLY A 54 2.68 7.07 -6.69
N GLY A 55 2.41 7.10 -5.39
CA GLY A 55 1.46 8.02 -4.74
C GLY A 55 0.05 7.44 -4.53
N VAL A 56 -0.25 6.25 -5.06
CA VAL A 56 -1.57 5.61 -4.88
C VAL A 56 -1.65 4.90 -3.53
N THR A 57 -2.74 5.14 -2.80
CA THR A 57 -3.01 4.40 -1.56
C THR A 57 -3.47 2.98 -1.88
N LEU A 58 -2.72 1.98 -1.41
CA LEU A 58 -3.04 0.57 -1.64
C LEU A 58 -4.34 0.17 -0.96
N GLN A 59 -5.16 -0.59 -1.68
CA GLN A 59 -6.36 -1.28 -1.22
C GLN A 59 -6.12 -2.80 -1.28
N TRP A 60 -6.87 -3.56 -0.49
CA TRP A 60 -6.84 -5.02 -0.58
C TRP A 60 -7.31 -5.55 -1.94
N SER A 61 -8.08 -4.77 -2.68
CA SER A 61 -8.53 -5.09 -4.04
C SER A 61 -7.43 -4.95 -5.10
N ASP A 62 -6.30 -4.32 -4.78
CA ASP A 62 -5.19 -4.14 -5.71
C ASP A 62 -4.16 -5.26 -5.62
N VAL A 63 -4.26 -6.14 -4.61
CA VAL A 63 -3.25 -7.14 -4.25
C VAL A 63 -3.88 -8.51 -4.00
N GLU A 64 -3.19 -9.58 -4.39
CA GLU A 64 -3.59 -10.98 -4.10
C GLU A 64 -2.74 -11.69 -3.06
#